data_AF-A0A3P1W3Q6-F1
#
_entry.id   AF-A0A3P1W3Q6-F1
#
_cell.length_a   1.000
_cell.length_b   1.000
_cell.length_c   1.000
_cell.angle_alpha   90.00
_cell.angle_beta   90.00
_cell.angle_gamma   90.00
#
_symmetry.space_group_name_H-M   'P 1'
#
loop_
_entity.id
_entity.type
_entity.pdbx_description
1 polymer ?
#
loop_
_entity_poly.entity_id
_entity_poly.type
_entity_poly.pdbx_seq_one_letter_code
_entity_poly.pdbx_strand_id
1 'polypeptide(L)' 'LANELRDAEERLAKSAYLRTLDRVIDSLYFLTTNFPYYNWTYREIAEYAGCETETAIRIAKELKQNGLFNNVLPNNKSK' A
#
# COMPACT_ATOMS: atom_id res chain seq x y z
N LEU A 1 -1.07 -7.29 22.27
CA LEU A 1 -2.22 -8.18 22.01
C LEU A 1 -3.51 -7.44 21.65
N ALA A 2 -4.16 -6.70 22.56
CA ALA A 2 -5.47 -6.08 22.24
C ALA A 2 -5.41 -5.03 21.11
N ASN A 3 -4.34 -4.25 21.01
CA ASN A 3 -4.18 -3.25 19.95
C ASN A 3 -3.88 -3.88 18.58
N GLU A 4 -3.06 -4.93 18.52
CA GLU A 4 -2.72 -5.61 17.26
C GLU A 4 -3.94 -6.32 16.67
N LEU A 5 -4.79 -6.89 17.54
CA LEU A 5 -6.06 -7.49 17.15
C LEU A 5 -7.02 -6.43 16.60
N ARG A 6 -7.15 -5.30 17.30
CA ARG A 6 -7.98 -4.18 16.86
C ARG A 6 -7.51 -3.63 15.51
N ASP A 7 -6.20 -3.48 15.31
CA ASP A 7 -5.64 -3.01 14.04
C ASP A 7 -5.89 -4.00 12.89
N ALA A 8 -5.90 -5.31 13.19
CA ALA A 8 -6.23 -6.34 12.23
C ALA A 8 -7.73 -6.35 11.88
N GLU A 9 -8.61 -6.22 12.88
CA GLU A 9 -10.06 -6.11 12.70
C GLU A 9 -10.44 -4.86 11.91
N GLU A 10 -9.82 -3.72 12.23
CA GLU A 10 -10.06 -2.46 11.53
C GLU A 10 -9.62 -2.54 10.06
N ARG A 11 -8.48 -3.19 9.78
CA ARG A 11 -8.02 -3.47 8.41
C ARG A 11 -9.00 -4.37 7.66
N LEU A 12 -9.48 -5.44 8.29
CA LEU A 12 -10.46 -6.34 7.69
C LEU A 12 -11.77 -5.62 7.36
N ALA A 13 -12.29 -4.81 8.29
CA ALA A 13 -13.48 -4.00 8.05
C ALA A 13 -13.27 -3.02 6.89
N LYS A 14 -12.17 -2.26 6.89
CA LYS A 14 -11.81 -1.35 5.78
C LYS A 14 -11.71 -2.10 4.45
N SER A 15 -11.23 -3.34 4.44
CA SER A 15 -11.10 -4.13 3.23
C SER A 15 -12.40 -4.57 2.57
N ALA A 16 -13.46 -4.75 3.36
CA ALA A 16 -14.78 -5.12 2.87
C ALA A 16 -15.56 -3.92 2.30
N TYR A 17 -15.29 -2.71 2.80
CA TYR A 17 -16.07 -1.51 2.46
C TYR A 17 -15.36 -0.54 1.50
N LEU A 18 -14.04 -0.44 1.55
CA LEU A 18 -13.27 0.51 0.73
C LEU A 18 -12.91 -0.10 -0.64
N ARG A 19 -12.95 0.76 -1.66
CA ARG A 19 -12.44 0.40 -2.99
C ARG A 19 -10.96 0.03 -2.85
N THR A 20 -10.51 -0.95 -3.63
CA THR A 20 -9.13 -1.44 -3.56
C THR A 20 -8.09 -0.32 -3.73
N LEU A 21 -8.45 0.75 -4.46
CA LEU A 21 -7.66 1.97 -4.58
C LEU A 21 -7.38 2.64 -3.23
N ASP A 22 -8.40 2.88 -2.42
CA ASP A 22 -8.26 3.58 -1.14
C ASP A 22 -7.40 2.78 -0.15
N ARG A 23 -7.58 1.45 -0.14
CA ARG A 23 -6.76 0.56 0.71
C ARG A 23 -5.28 0.59 0.35
N VAL A 24 -4.97 0.56 -0.94
CA VAL A 24 -3.57 0.57 -1.40
C VAL A 24 -2.92 1.92 -1.08
N ILE A 25 -3.66 3.03 -1.20
CA ILE A 25 -3.19 4.36 -0.80
C ILE A 25 -2.95 4.43 0.71
N ASP A 26 -3.90 3.98 1.53
CA ASP A 26 -3.79 3.99 2.99
C ASP A 26 -2.61 3.13 3.46
N SER A 27 -2.45 1.95 2.85
CA SER A 27 -1.32 1.05 3.10
C SER A 27 0.01 1.69 2.72
N LEU A 28 0.12 2.30 1.53
CA LEU A 28 1.30 3.04 1.10
C LEU A 28 1.64 4.16 2.08
N TYR A 29 0.65 4.96 2.46
CA TYR A 29 0.83 6.06 3.39
C TYR A 29 1.31 5.58 4.77
N PHE A 30 0.66 4.55 5.33
CA PHE A 30 1.03 3.98 6.62
C PHE A 30 2.46 3.42 6.60
N LEU A 31 2.79 2.59 5.62
CA LEU A 31 4.09 1.92 5.54
C LEU A 31 5.23 2.92 5.36
N THR A 32 5.00 3.96 4.56
CA THR A 32 6.04 4.95 4.23
C THR A 32 6.18 6.02 5.31
N THR A 33 5.13 6.28 6.08
CA THR A 33 5.17 7.17 7.25
C THR A 33 5.85 6.49 8.45
N ASN A 34 5.52 5.21 8.73
CA ASN A 34 6.08 4.48 9.87
C ASN A 34 7.46 3.90 9.59
N PHE A 35 7.75 3.52 8.34
CA PHE A 35 9.00 2.90 7.92
C PHE A 35 9.59 3.57 6.66
N PRO A 36 9.94 4.88 6.73
CA PRO A 36 10.39 5.65 5.58
C PRO A 36 11.73 5.19 4.99
N TYR A 37 12.54 4.48 5.78
CA TYR A 37 13.87 4.02 5.38
C TYR A 37 13.87 2.66 4.67
N TYR A 38 12.71 1.99 4.59
CA TYR A 38 12.58 0.69 3.94
C TYR A 38 11.97 0.83 2.53
N ASN A 39 12.62 0.20 1.55
CA ASN A 39 12.13 0.17 0.18
C ASN A 39 11.05 -0.91 0.02
N TRP A 40 9.79 -0.53 0.24
CA TRP A 40 8.65 -1.43 0.08
C TRP A 40 8.46 -1.86 -1.37
N THR A 41 8.36 -3.17 -1.58
CA THR A 41 8.02 -3.76 -2.88
C THR A 41 6.51 -3.74 -3.10
N TYR A 42 6.08 -3.71 -4.37
CA TYR A 42 4.65 -3.79 -4.71
C TYR A 42 3.96 -5.05 -4.17
N ARG A 43 4.73 -6.15 -4.01
CA ARG A 43 4.23 -7.40 -3.45
C ARG A 43 3.90 -7.23 -1.97
N GLU A 44 4.83 -6.69 -1.17
CA GLU A 44 4.62 -6.48 0.26
C GLU A 44 3.45 -5.51 0.51
N ILE A 45 3.34 -4.45 -0.31
CA ILE A 45 2.23 -3.49 -0.24
C ILE A 45 0.90 -4.19 -0.54
N ALA A 46 0.87 -5.09 -1.53
CA ALA A 46 -0.33 -5.84 -1.89
C ALA A 46 -0.73 -6.86 -0.80
N GLU A 47 0.25 -7.56 -0.23
CA GLU A 47 0.05 -8.48 0.90
C GLU A 47 -0.49 -7.72 2.12
N TYR A 48 0.02 -6.51 2.39
CA TYR A 48 -0.47 -5.65 3.47
C TYR A 48 -1.90 -5.11 3.22
N ALA A 49 -2.18 -4.68 1.99
CA ALA A 49 -3.49 -4.12 1.60
C ALA A 49 -4.58 -5.20 1.39
N GLY A 50 -4.20 -6.48 1.34
CA GLY A 50 -5.11 -7.59 1.04
C GLY A 50 -5.62 -7.53 -0.40
N CYS A 51 -4.72 -7.26 -1.36
CA CYS A 51 -5.04 -7.27 -2.79
C CYS A 51 -3.99 -8.02 -3.61
N GLU A 52 -4.26 -8.22 -4.89
CA GLU A 52 -3.28 -8.80 -5.80
C GLU A 52 -2.16 -7.82 -6.12
N THR A 53 -0.94 -8.34 -6.29
CA THR A 53 0.25 -7.57 -6.65
C THR A 53 0.04 -6.72 -7.91
N GLU A 54 -0.66 -7.26 -8.92
CA GLU A 54 -0.97 -6.53 -10.16
C GLU A 54 -1.87 -5.32 -9.92
N THR A 55 -2.82 -5.45 -8.99
CA THR A 55 -3.70 -4.34 -8.60
C THR A 55 -2.91 -3.24 -7.88
N ALA A 56 -2.00 -3.61 -6.97
CA ALA A 56 -1.11 -2.64 -6.32
C ALA A 56 -0.20 -1.92 -7.32
N ILE A 57 0.38 -2.64 -8.30
CA ILE A 57 1.22 -2.05 -9.36
C ILE A 57 0.43 -1.06 -10.20
N ARG A 58 -0.79 -1.42 -10.61
CA ARG A 58 -1.66 -0.56 -11.43
C ARG A 58 -2.00 0.74 -10.70
N ILE A 59 -2.45 0.64 -9.45
CA ILE A 59 -2.80 1.80 -8.62
C ILE A 59 -1.56 2.67 -8.37
N ALA A 60 -0.42 2.07 -8.04
CA ALA A 60 0.81 2.82 -7.84
C ALA A 60 1.30 3.55 -9.10
N LYS A 61 1.16 2.93 -10.28
CA LYS A 61 1.43 3.61 -11.56
C LYS A 61 0.50 4.80 -11.79
N GLU A 62 -0.80 4.64 -11.51
CA GLU A 62 -1.79 5.70 -11.62
C GLU A 62 -1.48 6.87 -10.66
N LEU A 63 -1.13 6.56 -9.41
CA LEU A 63 -0.69 7.55 -8.41
C LEU A 63 0.59 8.28 -8.80
N LYS A 64 1.53 7.56 -9.44
CA LYS A 64 2.76 8.15 -9.97
C LYS A 64 2.48 9.09 -11.13
N GLN A 65 1.57 8.72 -12.03
CA GLN A 65 1.13 9.59 -13.14
C GLN A 65 0.43 10.85 -12.63
N ASN A 66 -0.31 10.75 -11.52
CA ASN A 66 -0.94 11.88 -10.85
C ASN A 66 0.03 12.73 -10.00
N GLY A 67 1.33 12.41 -9.98
CA GLY A 67 2.36 13.19 -9.29
C GLY A 67 2.38 13.05 -7.76
N LEU A 68 1.49 12.24 -7.17
CA LEU A 68 1.32 12.14 -5.72
C LEU A 68 2.38 11.27 -5.01
N PHE A 69 3.01 10.32 -5.72
CA PHE A 69 3.90 9.30 -5.11
C PHE A 69 5.24 9.10 -5.84
N ASN A 70 5.78 10.15 -6.46
CA ASN A 70 6.98 10.04 -7.31
C ASN A 70 8.27 9.66 -6.54
N ASN A 71 8.34 9.92 -5.23
CA ASN A 71 9.54 9.73 -4.40
C ASN A 71 9.48 8.54 -3.44
N VAL A 72 8.34 7.85 -3.38
CA VAL A 72 8.04 6.88 -2.30
C VAL A 72 8.26 5.44 -2.74
N LEU A 73 8.19 5.17 -4.04
CA LEU A 73 8.33 3.82 -4.58
C LEU A 73 9.64 3.71 -5.37
N PRO A 74 10.47 2.69 -5.10
CA PRO A 74 11.72 2.49 -5.82
C PRO A 74 11.41 2.36 -7.31
N ASN A 75 12.11 3.18 -8.09
CA ASN A 75 12.00 3.16 -9.54
C ASN A 75 12.65 1.84 -9.99
N ASN A 76 11.84 0.79 -10.19
CA ASN A 76 12.28 -0.45 -10.83
C ASN A 76 12.64 -0.14 -12.29
N LYS A 77 13.79 0.52 -12.50
CA LYS A 77 14.54 0.40 -13.73
C LYS A 77 15.23 -0.96 -13.65
N SER A 78 14.49 -2.00 -14.03
CA SER A 78 15.12 -3.23 -14.52
C SER A 78 16.04 -2.82 -15.67
N LYS A 79 17.34 -2.94 -15.42
CA LYS A 79 18.40 -2.74 -16.41
C LYS A 79 18.43 -3.93 -17.35
#